data_AF-X1VPI7-F1
#
_entry.id   AF-X1VPI7-F1
#
_cell.length_a   1.000
_cell.length_b   1.000
_cell.length_c   1.000
_cell.angle_alpha   90.00
_cell.angle_beta   90.00
_cell.angle_gamma   90.00
#
_symmetry.space_group_name_H-M   'P 1'
#
loop_
_entity.id
_entity.type
_entity.pdbx_description
1 polymer ?
#
loop_
_entity_poly.entity_id
_entity_poly.type
_entity_poly.pdbx_seq_one_letter_code
_entity_poly.pdbx_strand_id
1 'polypeptide(L)'
;LVMELISRAGKSFTMYGRDLSKTAEFGVGKRNYNSSAGQAFWIDNIGDQRRHTTLSDVTEATRLGDALEQITIPGAMSDPLEIPLKWRCIQVALEMIKNRFC
;
A
#
# COMPACT_ATOMS: atom_id res chain seq x y z
N LEU A 1 16.74 17.78 23.44
CA LEU A 1 16.87 17.11 22.14
C LEU A 1 15.59 16.41 21.67
N VAL A 2 15.10 15.29 22.25
CA VAL A 2 13.90 14.60 21.73
C VAL A 2 12.64 15.50 21.70
N MET A 3 12.31 16.15 22.81
CA MET A 3 11.12 17.02 22.88
C MET A 3 11.21 18.24 21.97
N GLU A 4 12.43 18.73 21.71
CA GLU A 4 12.71 19.83 20.79
C GLU A 4 12.55 19.40 19.33
N LEU A 5 12.91 18.16 18.99
CA LEU A 5 12.66 17.61 17.66
C LEU A 5 11.16 17.40 17.42
N ILE A 6 10.44 16.90 18.45
CA ILE A 6 8.97 16.72 18.37
C ILE A 6 8.26 18.08 18.25
N SER A 7 8.70 19.11 18.98
CA SER A 7 8.05 20.44 18.91
C SER A 7 8.20 21.10 17.53
N ARG A 8 9.18 20.67 16.74
CA ARG A 8 9.41 21.12 15.36
C ARG A 8 8.65 20.31 14.31
N ALA A 9 8.09 19.15 14.65
CA ALA A 9 7.33 18.33 13.73
C ALA A 9 5.97 18.97 13.43
N GLY A 10 5.55 18.92 12.16
CA GLY A 10 4.21 19.35 11.77
C GLY A 10 3.14 18.50 12.48
N LYS A 11 2.08 19.15 12.96
CA LYS A 11 0.94 18.47 13.60
C LYS A 11 0.00 17.79 12.60
N SER A 12 0.08 18.20 11.34
CA SER A 12 -0.71 17.70 10.23
C SER A 12 0.11 17.66 8.95
N PHE A 13 -0.26 16.76 8.05
CA PHE A 13 0.26 16.69 6.69
C PHE A 13 -0.75 15.97 5.79
N THR A 14 -0.63 16.18 4.49
CA THR A 14 -1.45 15.51 3.47
C THR A 14 -0.56 14.68 2.57
N MET A 15 -0.91 13.42 2.40
CA MET A 15 -0.33 12.56 1.39
C MET A 15 -1.19 12.62 0.14
N TYR A 16 -0.57 12.97 -0.98
CA TYR A 16 -1.24 13.15 -2.26
C TYR A 16 -1.12 11.89 -3.10
N GLY A 17 -2.25 11.43 -3.63
CA GLY A 17 -2.27 10.47 -4.72
C GLY A 17 -1.77 11.11 -6.02
N ARG A 18 -1.69 10.29 -7.07
CA ARG A 18 -1.40 10.78 -8.43
C ARG A 18 -2.58 11.58 -8.95
N ASP A 19 -3.80 11.10 -8.71
CA ASP A 19 -5.03 11.88 -8.74
C ASP A 19 -5.12 12.73 -7.48
N LEU A 20 -5.09 14.04 -7.66
CA LEU A 20 -5.18 15.01 -6.56
C LEU A 20 -6.56 15.04 -5.88
N SER A 21 -7.58 14.41 -6.48
CA SER A 21 -8.86 14.16 -5.81
C SER A 21 -8.76 13.07 -4.73
N LYS A 22 -7.71 12.22 -4.79
CA LYS A 22 -7.47 11.11 -3.87
C LYS A 22 -6.32 11.47 -2.93
N THR A 23 -6.66 11.88 -1.70
CA THR A 23 -5.68 12.28 -0.69
C THR A 23 -5.95 11.61 0.66
N ALA A 24 -4.89 11.40 1.43
CA ALA A 24 -4.95 10.93 2.80
C ALA A 24 -4.42 12.04 3.74
N GLU A 25 -5.28 12.52 4.63
CA GLU A 25 -5.00 13.66 5.49
C GLU A 25 -4.74 13.20 6.92
N PHE A 26 -3.67 13.71 7.54
CA PHE A 26 -3.23 13.34 8.88
C PHE A 26 -3.33 14.54 9.82
N GLY A 27 -3.77 14.30 11.06
CA GLY A 27 -3.84 15.34 12.10
C GLY A 27 -5.05 16.28 12.00
N VAL A 28 -6.08 15.93 11.22
CA VAL A 28 -7.28 16.77 10.99
C VAL A 28 -8.59 16.15 11.49
N GLY A 29 -8.51 15.09 12.32
CA GLY A 29 -9.70 14.38 12.83
C GLY A 29 -10.39 13.46 11.81
N LYS A 30 -9.80 13.26 10.63
CA LYS A 30 -10.26 12.34 9.60
C LYS A 30 -9.61 10.96 9.75
N ARG A 31 -10.36 9.89 9.44
CA ARG A 31 -9.85 8.52 9.44
C ARG A 31 -9.29 8.19 8.05
N ASN A 32 -8.07 7.66 8.01
CA ASN A 32 -7.52 7.01 6.82
C ASN A 32 -7.62 5.49 7.00
N TYR A 33 -7.99 4.80 5.93
CA TYR A 33 -7.99 3.35 5.84
C TYR A 33 -6.93 2.90 4.86
N ASN A 34 -6.14 1.93 5.30
CA ASN A 34 -5.02 1.39 4.53
C ASN A 34 -5.30 -0.08 4.30
N SER A 35 -4.93 -0.58 3.12
CA SER A 35 -4.82 -2.03 2.97
C SER A 35 -3.52 -2.53 3.62
N SER A 36 -3.31 -3.84 3.59
CA SER A 36 -2.08 -4.43 4.12
C SER A 36 -0.87 -4.11 3.24
N ALA A 37 0.33 -4.18 3.85
CA ALA A 37 1.57 -3.85 3.17
C ALA A 37 2.01 -4.95 2.19
N GLY A 38 2.68 -6.01 2.65
CA GLY A 38 3.11 -7.14 1.81
C GLY A 38 2.96 -8.45 2.57
N GLN A 39 2.31 -9.44 1.96
CA GLN A 39 2.16 -10.78 2.53
C GLN A 39 2.95 -11.76 1.67
N ALA A 40 3.75 -12.62 2.33
CA ALA A 40 4.51 -13.66 1.65
C ALA A 40 3.63 -14.81 1.14
N PHE A 41 2.43 -14.97 1.71
CA PHE A 41 1.51 -16.06 1.41
C PHE A 41 0.07 -15.58 1.28
N TRP A 42 -0.63 -16.13 0.29
CA TRP A 42 -2.07 -15.96 0.06
C TRP A 42 -2.81 -17.31 0.15
N ILE A 43 -4.12 -17.23 0.32
CA ILE A 43 -5.05 -18.35 0.21
C ILE A 43 -6.11 -17.89 -0.79
N ASP A 44 -6.28 -18.62 -1.89
CA ASP A 44 -7.20 -18.21 -2.96
C ASP A 44 -8.66 -18.50 -2.60
N ASN A 45 -8.93 -19.68 -2.03
CA ASN A 45 -10.27 -20.08 -1.61
C ASN A 45 -10.32 -20.52 -0.15
N ILE A 46 -11.51 -20.41 0.45
CA ILE A 46 -11.73 -20.86 1.83
C ILE A 46 -11.42 -22.36 1.93
N GLY A 47 -10.42 -22.69 2.76
CA GLY A 47 -9.98 -24.07 3.00
C GLY A 47 -8.76 -24.50 2.19
N ASP A 48 -8.28 -23.67 1.25
CA ASP A 48 -7.08 -23.97 0.48
C ASP A 48 -5.80 -23.87 1.33
N GLN A 49 -4.75 -24.51 0.83
CA GLN A 49 -3.40 -24.33 1.37
C GLN A 49 -2.85 -22.96 0.97
N ARG A 50 -1.95 -22.44 1.82
CA ARG A 50 -1.22 -21.20 1.53
C ARG A 50 -0.28 -21.41 0.34
N ARG A 51 -0.27 -20.45 -0.59
CA ARG A 51 0.73 -20.36 -1.66
C ARG A 51 1.57 -19.11 -1.52
N HIS A 52 2.77 -19.12 -2.07
CA HIS A 52 3.58 -17.90 -2.16
C HIS A 52 2.91 -16.88 -3.08
N THR A 53 3.07 -15.61 -2.74
CA THR A 53 2.61 -14.52 -3.59
C THR A 53 3.57 -14.29 -4.76
N THR A 54 3.01 -13.68 -5.80
CA THR A 54 3.61 -13.37 -7.08
C THR A 54 3.41 -11.91 -7.44
N LEU A 55 4.11 -11.45 -8.47
CA LEU A 55 3.96 -10.09 -8.99
C LEU A 55 2.55 -9.87 -9.57
N SER A 56 1.90 -10.93 -10.06
CA SER A 56 0.48 -10.87 -10.46
C SER A 56 -0.41 -10.54 -9.27
N ASP A 57 -0.15 -11.12 -8.09
CA ASP A 57 -0.91 -10.81 -6.89
C ASP A 57 -0.76 -9.34 -6.46
N VAL A 58 0.43 -8.74 -6.66
CA VAL A 58 0.63 -7.28 -6.45
C VAL A 58 -0.27 -6.48 -7.39
N THR A 59 -0.40 -6.92 -8.65
CA THR A 59 -1.25 -6.26 -9.65
C THR A 59 -2.72 -6.31 -9.26
N GLU A 60 -3.20 -7.50 -8.91
CA GLU A 60 -4.59 -7.71 -8.48
C GLU A 60 -4.92 -6.94 -7.21
N ALA A 61 -4.04 -7.02 -6.21
CA ALA A 61 -4.16 -6.27 -4.98
C ALA A 61 -4.20 -4.76 -5.21
N THR A 62 -3.33 -4.25 -6.07
CA THR A 62 -3.29 -2.83 -6.42
C THR A 62 -4.62 -2.38 -7.00
N ARG A 63 -5.13 -3.10 -7.99
CA ARG A 63 -6.41 -2.78 -8.65
C ARG A 63 -7.59 -2.87 -7.68
N LEU A 64 -7.61 -3.89 -6.83
CA LEU A 64 -8.62 -4.03 -5.78
C LEU A 64 -8.61 -2.83 -4.83
N GLY A 65 -7.43 -2.47 -4.31
CA GLY A 65 -7.28 -1.35 -3.39
C GLY A 65 -7.64 0.00 -4.02
N ASP A 66 -7.31 0.19 -5.30
CA ASP A 66 -7.63 1.40 -6.07
C ASP A 66 -9.13 1.56 -6.33
N ALA A 67 -9.83 0.44 -6.57
CA ALA A 67 -11.28 0.43 -6.84
C ALA A 67 -12.14 0.66 -5.59
N LEU A 68 -11.61 0.41 -4.39
CA LEU A 68 -12.35 0.55 -3.14
C LEU A 68 -12.25 1.99 -2.61
N GLU A 69 -13.33 2.77 -2.77
CA GLU A 69 -13.38 4.19 -2.39
C GLU A 69 -12.99 4.48 -0.93
N GLN A 70 -13.22 3.52 -0.03
CA GLN A 70 -12.89 3.67 1.38
C GLN A 70 -11.40 3.46 1.68
N ILE A 71 -10.63 2.80 0.81
CA ILE A 71 -9.19 2.61 0.98
C ILE A 71 -8.45 3.87 0.51
N THR A 72 -8.11 4.71 1.47
CA THR A 72 -7.34 5.95 1.23
C THR A 72 -5.88 5.69 0.89
N ILE A 73 -5.29 4.60 1.39
CA ILE A 73 -3.88 4.26 1.19
C ILE A 73 -3.76 2.78 0.83
N PRO A 74 -3.82 2.44 -0.46
CA PRO A 74 -3.62 1.05 -0.86
C PRO A 74 -2.14 0.67 -0.75
N GLY A 75 -1.85 -0.45 -0.10
CA GLY A 75 -0.57 -1.16 -0.11
C GLY A 75 -0.54 -2.26 -1.17
N ALA A 76 0.62 -2.93 -1.30
CA ALA A 76 0.83 -3.97 -2.30
C ALA A 76 0.10 -5.29 -2.00
N MET A 77 -0.23 -5.53 -0.73
CA MET A 77 -0.79 -6.76 -0.14
C MET A 77 -0.02 -8.06 -0.44
N SER A 78 1.09 -7.98 -1.17
CA SER A 78 1.88 -9.12 -1.66
C SER A 78 3.37 -8.81 -1.64
N ASP A 79 4.16 -9.78 -1.19
CA ASP A 79 5.63 -9.76 -1.20
C ASP A 79 6.15 -10.91 -2.11
N PRO A 80 6.28 -10.66 -3.42
CA PRO A 80 6.41 -11.71 -4.43
C PRO A 80 7.71 -12.51 -4.31
N LEU A 81 7.59 -13.83 -4.18
CA LEU A 81 8.74 -14.69 -3.91
C LEU A 81 9.72 -14.75 -5.09
N GLU A 82 9.21 -14.77 -6.32
CA GLU A 82 10.00 -14.93 -7.55
C GLU A 82 10.93 -13.75 -7.83
N ILE A 83 10.72 -12.63 -7.13
CA ILE A 83 11.54 -11.43 -7.29
C ILE A 83 12.67 -11.43 -6.24
N PRO A 84 13.95 -11.30 -6.65
CA PRO A 84 15.07 -11.19 -5.73
C PRO A 84 14.91 -10.06 -4.70
N LEU A 85 15.12 -10.41 -3.43
CA LEU A 85 14.98 -9.51 -2.28
C LEU A 85 15.70 -8.17 -2.45
N LYS A 86 16.87 -8.17 -3.09
CA LYS A 86 17.73 -6.99 -3.28
C LYS A 86 17.02 -5.82 -3.97
N TRP A 87 16.05 -6.10 -4.85
CA TRP A 87 15.37 -5.09 -5.65
C TRP A 87 13.85 -5.28 -5.73
N ARG A 88 13.29 -6.23 -4.97
CA ARG A 88 11.87 -6.51 -4.94
C ARG A 88 11.00 -5.30 -4.65
N CYS A 89 11.39 -4.46 -3.70
CA CYS A 89 10.64 -3.24 -3.36
C CYS A 89 10.49 -2.29 -4.56
N ILE A 90 11.50 -2.20 -5.43
CA ILE A 90 11.46 -1.38 -6.64
C ILE A 90 10.46 -1.98 -7.64
N GLN A 91 10.50 -3.29 -7.85
CA GLN A 91 9.59 -3.97 -8.76
C GLN A 91 8.13 -3.87 -8.29
N VAL A 92 7.88 -4.08 -6.99
CA VAL A 92 6.56 -3.93 -6.38
C VAL A 92 6.05 -2.51 -6.52
N ALA A 93 6.87 -1.50 -6.19
CA ALA A 93 6.49 -0.10 -6.34
C ALA A 93 6.16 0.25 -7.81
N LEU A 94 6.97 -0.21 -8.76
CA LEU A 94 6.72 -0.02 -10.19
C LEU A 94 5.40 -0.66 -10.62
N GLU A 95 5.12 -1.88 -10.16
CA GLU A 95 3.88 -2.59 -10.49
C GLU A 95 2.65 -1.86 -9.95
N MET A 96 2.73 -1.35 -8.71
CA MET A 96 1.68 -0.53 -8.11
C MET A 96 1.45 0.77 -8.91
N ILE A 97 2.52 1.43 -9.36
CA ILE A 97 2.43 2.67 -10.14
C ILE A 97 1.80 2.41 -11.52
N LYS A 98 2.07 1.26 -12.15
CA LYS A 98 1.51 0.92 -13.47
C LYS A 98 0.02 0.60 -13.44
N ASN A 99 -0.48 0.06 -12.33
CA ASN A 99 -1.81 -0.54 -12.26
C ASN A 99 -2.83 0.23 -11.41
N ARG A 100 -2.51 1.47 -11.03
CA ARG A 100 -3.49 2.40 -10.45
C ARG A 100 -4.10 3.27 -11.52
N PHE A 101 -5.42 3.42 -11.44
CA PHE A 101 -6.19 4.25 -12.33
C PHE A 101 -6.21 5.72 -11.87
N CYS A 102 -5.88 5.96 -10.59
CA CYS A 102 -5.80 7.28 -9.99
C CYS A 102 -4.36 7.70 -9.64
#